data_AF-A0A6S7JSQ6-F1
#
_entry.id   AF-A0A6S7JSQ6-F1
#
_cell.length_a   1.000
_cell.length_b   1.000
_cell.length_c   1.000
_cell.angle_alpha   90.00
_cell.angle_beta   90.00
_cell.angle_gamma   90.00
#
_symmetry.space_group_name_H-M   'P 1'
#
loop_
_entity.id
_entity.type
_entity.pdbx_description
1 polymer ?
#
loop_
_entity_poly.entity_id
_entity_poly.type
_entity_poly.pdbx_seq_one_letter_code
_entity_poly.pdbx_strand_id
1 'polypeptide(L)'
;MFGQIVIIHRPGVVASIFIAEVFVNTNNAENVPGKAAISNTQHRTSRWPDRVIDSDINRYWFITRGGIVQEKTLRVELAGEFNIVMIYIITEVLMQIELKLGLSEDFTLQKHCIPGLHDLTLFAGYHFFCVERTLTKYIHIHQYDKERQMQMSEILAFEKTKRKWRICADHTEMKFDLKTTTVVEDFEIRGNQWYSLYDEKQMKYLQFREKAPKPTASCQLWLKRKHPKLQDGIVSGILCLRNTTHDCAATFDVDIRRCTAYYIYHFASLRSTTKYKFCFEPAAISTNGQHPAISSAVPNYALSDKIFQTETEVAKSYQCLVMCQLDTRCKSFNFSQKEKICEMNTATKKEFPRSYGPRNNYSYYHLSSGIIKVARRRNEL
;
A
#
# COMPACT_ATOMS: atom_id res chain seq x y z
N MET A 1 8.40 13.69 -3.28
CA MET A 1 8.85 14.82 -4.12
C MET A 1 8.91 14.41 -5.58
N PHE A 2 8.55 15.28 -6.53
CA PHE A 2 8.74 15.06 -7.97
C PHE A 2 9.81 16.02 -8.48
N GLY A 3 11.07 15.63 -8.33
CA GLY A 3 12.21 16.25 -8.99
C GLY A 3 13.06 15.13 -9.60
N GLN A 4 13.53 15.30 -10.83
CA GLN A 4 14.51 14.38 -11.44
C GLN A 4 15.92 14.62 -10.89
N ILE A 5 16.14 15.77 -10.24
CA ILE A 5 17.45 16.25 -9.82
C ILE A 5 17.31 16.76 -8.39
N VAL A 6 18.20 16.33 -7.50
CA VAL A 6 18.39 16.91 -6.17
C VAL A 6 19.65 17.75 -6.22
N ILE A 7 19.51 19.04 -5.97
CA ILE A 7 20.62 20.00 -6.00
C ILE A 7 20.96 20.35 -4.56
N ILE A 8 22.17 20.01 -4.13
CA ILE A 8 22.74 20.46 -2.86
C ILE A 8 23.66 21.62 -3.18
N HIS A 9 23.23 22.83 -2.84
CA HIS A 9 23.96 24.05 -3.12
C HIS A 9 24.30 24.78 -1.81
N ARG A 10 25.58 25.06 -1.60
CA ARG A 10 26.07 25.90 -0.50
C ARG A 10 26.52 27.24 -1.07
N PRO A 11 25.80 28.34 -0.81
CA PRO A 11 26.27 29.66 -1.21
C PRO A 11 27.40 30.16 -0.28
N GLY A 12 28.52 30.63 -0.84
CA GLY A 12 29.64 31.23 -0.10
C GLY A 12 31.01 30.99 -0.75
N VAL A 13 32.02 31.82 -0.41
CA VAL A 13 33.35 31.84 -1.08
C VAL A 13 34.40 30.99 -0.36
N VAL A 14 34.20 30.62 0.91
CA VAL A 14 35.16 29.79 1.65
C VAL A 14 34.44 28.85 2.61
N ALA A 15 34.26 27.59 2.19
CA ALA A 15 34.32 26.39 3.05
C ALA A 15 33.92 25.15 2.23
N SER A 16 34.76 24.12 2.31
CA SER A 16 34.50 22.77 1.77
C SER A 16 33.13 22.25 2.21
N ILE A 17 32.38 21.64 1.31
CA ILE A 17 31.18 20.88 1.65
C ILE A 17 31.59 19.42 1.85
N PHE A 18 31.43 18.91 3.07
CA PHE A 18 31.61 17.50 3.37
C PHE A 18 30.24 16.88 3.53
N ILE A 19 29.89 15.99 2.61
CA ILE A 19 28.63 15.27 2.62
C ILE A 19 28.99 13.81 2.85
N ALA A 20 28.70 13.29 4.04
CA ALA A 20 28.91 11.88 4.34
C ALA A 20 27.92 11.00 3.57
N GLU A 21 26.68 11.46 3.42
CA GLU A 21 25.63 10.72 2.72
C GLU A 21 24.49 11.64 2.27
N VAL A 22 23.83 11.30 1.15
CA VAL A 22 22.62 11.98 0.67
C VAL A 22 21.58 10.94 0.36
N PHE A 23 20.47 10.97 1.09
CA PHE A 23 19.31 10.12 0.81
C PHE A 23 18.13 10.94 0.33
N VAL A 24 17.52 10.47 -0.75
CA VAL A 24 16.30 11.04 -1.32
C VAL A 24 15.21 10.00 -1.17
N ASN A 25 14.52 10.00 -0.02
CA ASN A 25 13.39 9.10 0.18
C ASN A 25 12.20 9.57 -0.66
N THR A 26 11.83 8.77 -1.67
CA THR A 26 10.64 9.01 -2.51
C THR A 26 9.41 8.24 -2.03
N ASN A 27 9.57 7.39 -1.00
CA ASN A 27 8.50 6.63 -0.37
C ASN A 27 7.75 7.56 0.60
N ASN A 28 6.56 8.02 0.22
CA ASN A 28 5.65 8.75 1.12
C ASN A 28 4.91 7.79 2.07
N ALA A 29 5.49 6.62 2.38
CA ALA A 29 4.87 5.65 3.27
C ALA A 29 4.96 6.12 4.71
N GLU A 30 3.82 6.02 5.40
CA GLU A 30 3.78 6.13 6.84
C GLU A 30 4.52 4.94 7.45
N ASN A 31 5.16 5.17 8.60
CA ASN A 31 5.77 4.11 9.38
C ASN A 31 4.69 3.09 9.75
N VAL A 32 4.99 1.81 9.56
CA VAL A 32 4.11 0.72 9.99
C VAL A 32 4.12 0.69 11.52
N PRO A 33 2.94 0.68 12.18
CA PRO A 33 2.88 0.69 13.64
C PRO A 33 3.44 -0.60 14.23
N GLY A 34 4.38 -0.45 15.17
CA GLY A 34 4.81 -1.52 16.07
C GLY A 34 3.76 -1.77 17.15
N LYS A 35 3.55 -3.03 17.51
CA LYS A 35 2.65 -3.44 18.59
C LYS A 35 3.40 -3.73 19.88
N ALA A 36 4.55 -4.38 19.78
CA ALA A 36 5.39 -4.73 20.92
C ALA A 36 6.82 -5.00 20.48
N ALA A 37 7.77 -4.79 21.38
CA ALA A 37 9.16 -5.19 21.22
C ALA A 37 9.59 -6.07 22.40
N ILE A 38 10.32 -7.14 22.08
CA ILE A 38 10.75 -8.16 23.03
C ILE A 38 12.24 -8.39 22.83
N SER A 39 13.00 -8.33 23.91
CA SER A 39 14.40 -8.73 23.93
C SER A 39 14.61 -9.96 24.80
N ASN A 40 15.61 -10.76 24.48
CA ASN A 40 15.99 -11.94 25.27
C ASN A 40 16.69 -11.62 26.59
N THR A 41 17.12 -10.39 26.82
CA THR A 41 17.70 -9.97 28.10
C THR A 41 16.68 -9.15 28.90
N GLN A 42 16.20 -9.73 30.01
CA GLN A 42 15.32 -9.03 30.96
C GLN A 42 16.16 -8.39 32.07
N HIS A 43 16.56 -7.14 31.91
CA HIS A 43 17.09 -6.38 33.06
C HIS A 43 15.95 -6.06 34.04
N ARG A 44 16.16 -5.97 35.36
CA ARG A 44 15.07 -5.72 36.34
C ARG A 44 14.31 -4.38 36.15
N THR A 45 14.78 -3.51 35.27
CA THR A 45 14.14 -2.26 34.85
C THR A 45 13.50 -2.33 33.46
N SER A 46 13.50 -3.51 32.81
CA SER A 46 13.22 -3.82 31.39
C SER A 46 11.75 -3.81 30.94
N ARG A 47 11.01 -2.74 31.19
CA ARG A 47 9.76 -2.46 30.44
C ARG A 47 9.98 -1.51 29.26
N TRP A 48 11.14 -1.56 28.61
CA TRP A 48 11.50 -0.53 27.62
C TRP A 48 12.07 -0.99 26.28
N PRO A 49 12.02 -2.27 25.83
CA PRO A 49 12.26 -2.55 24.41
C PRO A 49 11.30 -1.77 23.51
N ASP A 50 10.06 -1.50 23.97
CA ASP A 50 9.06 -0.73 23.22
C ASP A 50 9.49 0.71 22.90
N ARG A 51 10.55 1.23 23.53
CA ARG A 51 11.13 2.54 23.16
C ARG A 51 11.61 2.58 21.71
N VAL A 52 12.01 1.43 21.16
CA VAL A 52 12.43 1.35 19.75
C VAL A 52 11.28 1.51 18.77
N ILE A 53 10.04 1.61 19.23
CA ILE A 53 8.83 1.78 18.42
C ILE A 53 7.90 2.88 18.97
N ASP A 54 8.37 3.71 19.90
CA ASP A 54 7.54 4.72 20.58
C ASP A 54 7.47 6.07 19.84
N SER A 55 8.15 6.20 18.70
CA SER A 55 8.22 7.42 17.91
C SER A 55 8.94 8.60 18.60
N ASP A 56 9.69 8.37 19.67
CA ASP A 56 10.53 9.37 20.35
C ASP A 56 12.03 9.05 20.20
N ILE A 57 12.63 9.60 19.14
CA ILE A 57 14.06 9.40 18.82
C ILE A 57 15.04 9.86 19.91
N ASN A 58 14.59 10.66 20.88
CA ASN A 58 15.42 11.13 21.99
C ASN A 58 15.52 10.09 23.12
N ARG A 59 14.68 9.05 23.06
CA ARG A 59 14.74 7.90 23.96
C ARG A 59 15.45 6.77 23.26
N TYR A 60 16.07 5.92 24.06
CA TYR A 60 16.70 4.72 23.57
C TYR A 60 16.50 3.56 24.52
N TRP A 61 16.56 2.38 23.93
CA TRP A 61 16.69 1.09 24.58
C TRP A 61 18.13 0.58 24.41
N PHE A 62 18.64 -0.11 25.42
CA PHE A 62 19.98 -0.69 25.36
C PHE A 62 20.11 -1.96 26.20
N ILE A 63 21.06 -2.82 25.80
CA ILE A 63 21.55 -3.96 26.56
C ILE A 63 22.99 -3.67 26.98
N THR A 64 23.23 -3.62 28.29
CA THR A 64 24.55 -3.33 28.89
C THR A 64 25.57 -4.45 28.69
N ARG A 65 26.85 -4.11 28.94
CA ARG A 65 28.01 -5.00 28.87
C ARG A 65 28.09 -6.08 29.98
N GLY A 66 27.18 -6.11 30.95
CA GLY A 66 27.37 -6.89 32.19
C GLY A 66 26.41 -8.07 32.37
N GLY A 67 26.94 -9.30 32.26
CA GLY A 67 26.38 -10.50 32.89
C GLY A 67 26.09 -11.66 31.94
N ILE A 68 27.08 -12.56 31.78
CA ILE A 68 27.07 -13.79 30.96
C ILE A 68 26.78 -13.52 29.47
N VAL A 69 27.75 -13.89 28.64
CA VAL A 69 27.74 -13.81 27.19
C VAL A 69 26.52 -14.56 26.62
N GLN A 70 25.41 -13.86 26.47
CA GLN A 70 24.26 -14.31 25.70
C GLN A 70 24.16 -13.44 24.45
N GLU A 71 23.78 -14.08 23.35
CA GLU A 71 23.34 -13.43 22.11
C GLU A 71 22.42 -12.24 22.45
N LYS A 72 22.56 -11.10 21.75
CA LYS A 72 21.70 -9.94 22.00
C LYS A 72 20.65 -9.90 20.91
N THR A 73 19.40 -10.18 21.27
CA THR A 73 18.30 -10.20 20.30
C THR A 73 17.22 -9.19 20.66
N LEU A 74 16.65 -8.62 19.61
CA LEU A 74 15.45 -7.80 19.66
C LEU A 74 14.49 -8.31 18.59
N ARG A 75 13.24 -8.52 18.99
CA ARG A 75 12.13 -8.84 18.10
C ARG A 75 11.05 -7.80 18.23
N VAL A 76 10.64 -7.20 17.12
CA VAL A 76 9.50 -6.28 17.05
C VAL A 76 8.32 -7.00 16.40
N GLU A 77 7.18 -7.05 17.08
CA GLU A 77 5.89 -7.45 16.51
C GLU A 77 5.21 -6.21 15.91
N LEU A 78 4.86 -6.26 14.62
CA LEU A 78 4.08 -5.24 13.94
C LEU A 78 2.59 -5.41 14.26
N ALA A 79 1.79 -4.36 14.14
CA ALA A 79 0.34 -4.40 14.42
C ALA A 79 -0.48 -5.30 13.46
N GLY A 80 0.17 -5.87 12.45
CA GLY A 80 -0.42 -6.66 11.38
C GLY A 80 0.67 -7.27 10.49
N GLU A 81 0.28 -7.76 9.33
CA GLU A 81 1.19 -8.33 8.33
C GLU A 81 1.37 -7.32 7.19
N PHE A 82 2.62 -6.96 6.89
CA PHE A 82 2.96 -5.87 5.95
C PHE A 82 4.05 -6.31 4.98
N ASN A 83 4.00 -5.82 3.72
CA ASN A 83 5.04 -6.10 2.73
C ASN A 83 6.19 -5.09 2.88
N ILE A 84 7.07 -5.34 3.85
CA ILE A 84 8.17 -4.42 4.17
C ILE A 84 9.16 -4.38 3.02
N VAL A 85 9.56 -3.15 2.66
CA VAL A 85 10.57 -2.89 1.62
C VAL A 85 11.76 -2.09 2.13
N MET A 86 11.57 -1.40 3.26
CA MET A 86 12.59 -0.55 3.83
C MET A 86 12.44 -0.59 5.35
N ILE A 87 13.59 -0.67 6.02
CA ILE A 87 13.70 -0.54 7.48
C ILE A 87 14.73 0.55 7.76
N TYR A 88 14.44 1.41 8.71
CA TYR A 88 15.35 2.42 9.22
C TYR A 88 15.58 2.19 10.70
N ILE A 89 16.85 2.07 11.10
CA ILE A 89 17.25 1.86 12.49
C ILE A 89 18.06 3.07 12.93
N ILE A 90 17.56 3.80 13.93
CA ILE A 90 18.29 4.88 14.59
C ILE A 90 19.03 4.28 15.77
N THR A 91 20.35 4.37 15.75
CA THR A 91 21.24 3.73 16.73
C THR A 91 22.55 4.49 16.84
N GLU A 92 23.13 4.53 18.04
CA GLU A 92 24.51 4.99 18.26
C GLU A 92 25.51 3.83 18.30
N VAL A 93 25.09 2.66 18.77
CA VAL A 93 25.94 1.48 18.95
C VAL A 93 25.18 0.21 18.57
N LEU A 94 25.47 -0.30 17.38
CA LEU A 94 24.93 -1.56 16.86
C LEU A 94 25.95 -2.15 15.89
N MET A 95 26.53 -3.31 16.18
CA MET A 95 27.62 -3.87 15.37
C MET A 95 27.48 -5.38 15.19
N GLN A 96 27.95 -5.89 14.04
CA GLN A 96 27.88 -7.30 13.65
C GLN A 96 26.47 -7.86 13.83
N ILE A 97 25.55 -7.30 13.05
CA ILE A 97 24.14 -7.66 13.12
C ILE A 97 23.63 -8.51 11.96
N GLU A 98 22.59 -9.27 12.25
CA GLU A 98 21.72 -9.93 11.28
C GLU A 98 20.29 -9.37 11.43
N LEU A 99 19.73 -8.90 10.30
CA LEU A 99 18.36 -8.38 10.21
C LEU A 99 17.50 -9.34 9.38
N LYS A 100 16.52 -9.97 10.04
CA LYS A 100 15.59 -10.93 9.42
C LYS A 100 14.14 -10.51 9.59
N LEU A 101 13.32 -10.87 8.60
CA LEU A 101 11.93 -10.50 8.46
C LEU A 101 11.07 -11.71 8.12
N GLY A 102 9.87 -11.75 8.66
CA GLY A 102 8.82 -12.64 8.17
C GLY A 102 7.68 -12.81 9.16
N LEU A 103 7.01 -13.97 9.11
CA LEU A 103 5.72 -14.22 9.77
C LEU A 103 5.81 -15.04 11.05
N SER A 104 6.98 -15.59 11.39
CA SER A 104 7.14 -16.42 12.57
C SER A 104 7.96 -15.73 13.66
N GLU A 105 7.65 -16.13 14.89
CA GLU A 105 8.35 -15.77 16.10
C GLU A 105 9.73 -16.41 16.21
N ASP A 106 9.98 -17.48 15.45
CA ASP A 106 11.25 -18.17 15.37
C ASP A 106 12.17 -17.48 14.35
N PHE A 107 13.31 -16.98 14.84
CA PHE A 107 14.33 -16.31 14.06
C PHE A 107 14.85 -17.13 12.87
N THR A 108 14.97 -18.45 13.02
CA THR A 108 15.57 -19.34 12.03
C THR A 108 14.69 -19.53 10.79
N LEU A 109 13.39 -19.32 10.94
CA LEU A 109 12.39 -19.47 9.87
C LEU A 109 12.20 -18.19 9.04
N GLN A 110 12.93 -17.12 9.36
CA GLN A 110 12.76 -15.82 8.73
C GLN A 110 13.71 -15.61 7.55
N LYS A 111 13.35 -14.69 6.65
CA LYS A 111 14.18 -14.32 5.49
C LYS A 111 15.06 -13.12 5.83
N HIS A 112 16.25 -13.06 5.23
CA HIS A 112 17.08 -11.87 5.28
C HIS A 112 16.40 -10.72 4.52
N CYS A 113 16.42 -9.51 5.09
CA CYS A 113 16.03 -8.32 4.34
C CYS A 113 16.99 -8.09 3.16
N ILE A 114 18.30 -8.25 3.38
CA ILE A 114 19.34 -8.18 2.35
C ILE A 114 20.06 -9.53 2.27
N PRO A 115 19.85 -10.34 1.22
CA PRO A 115 20.55 -11.62 1.05
C PRO A 115 22.08 -11.42 0.95
N GLY A 116 22.85 -12.22 1.68
CA GLY A 116 24.32 -12.24 1.60
C GLY A 116 25.04 -11.15 2.41
N LEU A 117 24.30 -10.27 3.09
CA LEU A 117 24.87 -9.27 3.99
C LEU A 117 24.77 -9.78 5.43
N HIS A 118 25.88 -10.29 5.93
CA HIS A 118 26.04 -10.82 7.29
C HIS A 118 27.16 -9.99 7.92
N ASP A 119 26.88 -9.31 9.03
CA ASP A 119 27.79 -8.40 9.73
C ASP A 119 27.91 -6.98 9.18
N LEU A 120 27.15 -6.08 9.81
CA LEU A 120 27.27 -4.64 9.62
C LEU A 120 27.72 -3.95 10.90
N THR A 121 28.65 -3.01 10.76
CA THR A 121 29.09 -2.11 11.82
C THR A 121 28.39 -0.77 11.64
N LEU A 122 27.59 -0.33 12.61
CA LEU A 122 26.79 0.88 12.51
C LEU A 122 27.29 1.95 13.50
N PHE A 123 27.57 3.13 12.96
CA PHE A 123 27.82 4.34 13.73
C PHE A 123 26.81 5.40 13.27
N ALA A 124 25.87 5.75 14.16
CA ALA A 124 24.85 6.80 13.95
C ALA A 124 23.89 6.58 12.75
N GLY A 125 22.83 5.79 12.95
CA GLY A 125 21.65 5.69 12.06
C GLY A 125 21.88 4.97 10.72
N TYR A 126 20.98 4.06 10.31
CA TYR A 126 21.13 3.31 9.06
C TYR A 126 19.82 2.89 8.40
N HIS A 127 19.80 2.88 7.06
CA HIS A 127 18.68 2.42 6.24
C HIS A 127 18.99 1.08 5.58
N PHE A 128 18.03 0.17 5.61
CA PHE A 128 18.07 -1.14 4.96
C PHE A 128 16.99 -1.20 3.90
N PHE A 129 17.39 -1.50 2.66
CA PHE A 129 16.46 -1.75 1.57
C PHE A 129 16.35 -3.25 1.36
N CYS A 130 15.16 -3.81 1.56
CA CYS A 130 15.00 -5.23 1.32
C CYS A 130 14.98 -5.50 -0.19
N VAL A 131 15.78 -6.47 -0.64
CA VAL A 131 15.93 -6.79 -2.08
C VAL A 131 14.61 -7.24 -2.68
N GLU A 132 13.83 -7.99 -1.91
CA GLU A 132 12.47 -8.41 -2.25
C GLU A 132 11.48 -7.85 -1.22
N ARG A 133 10.21 -7.75 -1.62
CA ARG A 133 9.14 -7.42 -0.67
C ARG A 133 8.93 -8.60 0.26
N THR A 134 9.16 -8.39 1.55
CA THR A 134 9.01 -9.46 2.54
C THR A 134 7.72 -9.24 3.31
N LEU A 135 6.76 -10.15 3.14
CA LEU A 135 5.57 -10.18 4.00
C LEU A 135 6.01 -10.47 5.44
N THR A 136 5.80 -9.51 6.31
CA THR A 136 6.44 -9.41 7.62
C THR A 136 5.42 -9.06 8.69
N LYS A 137 5.45 -9.83 9.79
CA LYS A 137 4.81 -9.53 11.06
C LYS A 137 5.86 -9.30 12.15
N TYR A 138 7.00 -9.98 12.06
CA TYR A 138 8.09 -9.90 13.02
C TYR A 138 9.37 -9.41 12.35
N ILE A 139 9.96 -8.38 12.94
CA ILE A 139 11.30 -7.88 12.62
C ILE A 139 12.25 -8.42 13.68
N HIS A 140 13.30 -9.10 13.25
CA HIS A 140 14.30 -9.67 14.15
C HIS A 140 15.66 -9.05 13.90
N ILE A 141 16.27 -8.58 14.98
CA ILE A 141 17.63 -8.03 14.99
C ILE A 141 18.44 -8.86 15.97
N HIS A 142 19.51 -9.45 15.47
CA HIS A 142 20.46 -10.19 16.28
C HIS A 142 21.82 -9.50 16.18
N GLN A 143 22.40 -9.10 17.32
CA GLN A 143 23.78 -8.64 17.41
C GLN A 143 24.67 -9.76 17.97
N TYR A 144 25.66 -10.16 17.18
CA TYR A 144 26.66 -11.16 17.58
C TYR A 144 27.83 -10.56 18.34
N ASP A 145 28.04 -9.23 18.24
CA ASP A 145 29.06 -8.55 19.02
C ASP A 145 28.70 -8.61 20.51
N LYS A 146 29.43 -9.48 21.20
CA LYS A 146 29.29 -9.77 22.63
C LYS A 146 29.92 -8.68 23.49
N GLU A 147 30.95 -8.00 22.98
CA GLU A 147 31.74 -7.03 23.75
C GLU A 147 31.09 -5.66 23.85
N ARG A 148 30.30 -5.29 22.83
CA ARG A 148 29.71 -3.96 22.68
C ARG A 148 28.26 -3.95 23.11
N GLN A 149 27.79 -2.83 23.65
CA GLN A 149 26.37 -2.67 23.95
C GLN A 149 25.54 -2.75 22.66
N MET A 150 24.30 -3.22 22.76
CA MET A 150 23.30 -3.07 21.71
C MET A 150 22.41 -1.91 22.13
N GLN A 151 22.37 -0.81 21.37
CA GLN A 151 21.60 0.39 21.69
C GLN A 151 20.81 0.84 20.47
N MET A 152 19.53 1.13 20.61
CA MET A 152 18.69 1.66 19.53
C MET A 152 17.71 2.69 20.08
N SER A 153 17.51 3.75 19.32
CA SER A 153 16.52 4.79 19.60
C SER A 153 15.19 4.47 18.95
N GLU A 154 15.20 4.09 17.68
CA GLU A 154 13.96 3.91 16.91
C GLU A 154 14.15 2.91 15.77
N ILE A 155 13.10 2.14 15.47
CA ILE A 155 12.99 1.25 14.32
C ILE A 155 11.74 1.65 13.54
N LEU A 156 11.96 2.20 12.35
CA LEU A 156 10.89 2.52 11.42
C LEU A 156 10.85 1.47 10.32
N ALA A 157 9.67 0.88 10.11
CA ALA A 157 9.45 -0.09 9.05
C ALA A 157 8.47 0.49 8.04
N PHE A 158 8.83 0.44 6.76
CA PHE A 158 8.02 0.99 5.69
C PHE A 158 7.61 -0.12 4.75
N GLU A 159 6.30 -0.32 4.63
CA GLU A 159 5.73 -0.93 3.44
C GLU A 159 5.93 0.05 2.27
N LYS A 160 6.23 -0.45 1.07
CA LYS A 160 6.25 0.45 -0.10
C LYS A 160 4.87 1.03 -0.20
N THR A 161 4.72 2.36 -0.15
CA THR A 161 3.40 2.93 -0.44
C THR A 161 2.98 2.47 -1.82
N LYS A 162 1.95 1.60 -1.87
CA LYS A 162 1.13 1.50 -3.07
C LYS A 162 0.68 2.92 -3.32
N ARG A 163 1.15 3.54 -4.41
CA ARG A 163 0.73 4.89 -4.80
C ARG A 163 -0.79 4.91 -4.66
N LYS A 164 -1.39 5.92 -4.02
CA LYS A 164 -2.82 5.87 -3.59
C LYS A 164 -3.79 5.34 -4.67
N TRP A 165 -3.48 5.54 -5.96
CA TRP A 165 -4.24 5.02 -7.10
C TRP A 165 -4.02 3.54 -7.45
N ARG A 166 -2.90 2.90 -7.10
CA ARG A 166 -2.67 1.44 -7.24
C ARG A 166 -3.67 0.62 -6.44
N ILE A 167 -4.26 1.18 -5.39
CA ILE A 167 -5.29 0.50 -4.61
C ILE A 167 -6.49 0.12 -5.50
N CYS A 168 -6.80 0.92 -6.54
CA CYS A 168 -7.80 0.55 -7.53
C CYS A 168 -7.40 -0.67 -8.38
N ALA A 169 -6.12 -0.97 -8.54
CA ALA A 169 -5.66 -2.13 -9.30
C ALA A 169 -5.45 -3.38 -8.41
N ASP A 170 -5.01 -3.20 -7.17
CA ASP A 170 -4.54 -4.27 -6.29
C ASP A 170 -5.50 -4.60 -5.14
N HIS A 171 -6.80 -4.32 -5.31
CA HIS A 171 -7.84 -4.61 -4.30
C HIS A 171 -8.39 -6.04 -4.46
N THR A 172 -9.05 -6.53 -3.43
CA THR A 172 -9.78 -7.80 -3.44
C THR A 172 -11.17 -7.57 -4.02
N GLU A 173 -11.51 -8.21 -5.13
CA GLU A 173 -12.86 -8.17 -5.68
C GLU A 173 -13.75 -9.19 -4.96
N MET A 174 -14.80 -8.71 -4.31
CA MET A 174 -15.82 -9.54 -3.68
C MET A 174 -16.96 -9.77 -4.66
N LYS A 175 -17.26 -11.05 -4.88
CA LYS A 175 -18.28 -11.51 -5.83
C LYS A 175 -19.56 -11.87 -5.09
N PHE A 176 -20.67 -11.35 -5.58
CA PHE A 176 -22.00 -11.57 -5.04
C PHE A 176 -22.91 -12.15 -6.12
N ASP A 177 -23.83 -13.02 -5.70
CA ASP A 177 -24.88 -13.57 -6.54
C ASP A 177 -26.25 -13.04 -6.06
N LEU A 178 -26.61 -11.81 -6.45
CA LEU A 178 -27.90 -11.22 -6.10
C LEU A 178 -28.99 -11.74 -7.04
N LYS A 179 -29.59 -12.90 -6.72
CA LYS A 179 -30.71 -13.46 -7.51
C LYS A 179 -32.01 -12.64 -7.39
N THR A 180 -32.42 -12.21 -6.19
CA THR A 180 -33.73 -11.54 -6.00
C THR A 180 -33.92 -10.80 -4.66
N THR A 181 -32.92 -10.73 -3.78
CA THR A 181 -33.08 -10.07 -2.47
C THR A 181 -31.81 -9.33 -2.06
N THR A 182 -31.99 -8.12 -1.55
CA THR A 182 -30.97 -7.12 -1.17
C THR A 182 -30.17 -7.46 0.09
N VAL A 183 -29.80 -8.72 0.30
CA VAL A 183 -29.05 -9.14 1.50
C VAL A 183 -27.97 -10.13 1.13
N VAL A 184 -26.73 -9.75 1.43
CA VAL A 184 -25.58 -10.65 1.52
C VAL A 184 -25.52 -11.12 2.98
N GLU A 185 -25.75 -12.41 3.24
CA GLU A 185 -25.78 -12.94 4.62
C GLU A 185 -24.43 -13.46 5.13
N ASP A 186 -23.43 -13.62 4.26
CA ASP A 186 -22.10 -14.13 4.61
C ASP A 186 -20.97 -13.20 4.13
N PHE A 187 -20.92 -12.00 4.71
CA PHE A 187 -19.81 -11.07 4.52
C PHE A 187 -18.81 -11.20 5.66
N GLU A 188 -17.69 -11.87 5.40
CA GLU A 188 -16.55 -11.95 6.32
C GLU A 188 -15.48 -10.93 5.89
N ILE A 189 -15.26 -9.90 6.69
CA ILE A 189 -14.19 -8.91 6.45
C ILE A 189 -12.89 -9.53 6.92
N ARG A 190 -12.04 -9.92 5.97
CA ARG A 190 -10.75 -10.55 6.27
C ARG A 190 -9.64 -9.51 6.37
N GLY A 191 -9.30 -9.15 7.59
CA GLY A 191 -8.18 -8.27 7.88
C GLY A 191 -8.31 -6.87 7.26
N ASN A 192 -7.18 -6.19 7.10
CA ASN A 192 -7.08 -4.77 6.75
C ASN A 192 -7.01 -4.54 5.22
N GLN A 193 -7.95 -5.08 4.44
CA GLN A 193 -7.90 -5.06 2.96
C GLN A 193 -8.91 -4.08 2.32
N TRP A 194 -8.65 -3.73 1.05
CA TRP A 194 -9.55 -2.95 0.20
C TRP A 194 -10.40 -3.87 -0.66
N TYR A 195 -11.69 -3.54 -0.77
CA TYR A 195 -12.69 -4.38 -1.43
C TYR A 195 -13.46 -3.64 -2.51
N SER A 196 -13.63 -4.24 -3.68
CA SER A 196 -14.69 -3.85 -4.63
C SER A 196 -15.84 -4.86 -4.56
N LEU A 197 -17.03 -4.44 -4.97
CA LEU A 197 -18.25 -5.23 -4.85
C LEU A 197 -18.79 -5.51 -6.26
N TYR A 198 -18.85 -6.77 -6.68
CA TYR A 198 -19.26 -7.15 -8.03
C TYR A 198 -20.42 -8.15 -8.00
N ASP A 199 -21.47 -7.88 -8.76
CA ASP A 199 -22.60 -8.79 -8.98
C ASP A 199 -22.37 -9.62 -10.25
N GLU A 200 -22.20 -10.93 -10.08
CA GLU A 200 -21.90 -11.85 -11.18
C GLU A 200 -23.11 -12.10 -12.09
N LYS A 201 -24.34 -11.99 -11.58
CA LYS A 201 -25.54 -12.18 -12.41
C LYS A 201 -25.86 -10.96 -13.23
N GLN A 202 -25.80 -9.79 -12.60
CA GLN A 202 -26.10 -8.53 -13.28
C GLN A 202 -24.90 -8.01 -14.09
N MET A 203 -23.73 -8.63 -13.92
CA MET A 203 -22.47 -8.23 -14.55
C MET A 203 -22.14 -6.75 -14.29
N LYS A 204 -22.33 -6.32 -13.04
CA LYS A 204 -22.23 -4.91 -12.61
C LYS A 204 -21.57 -4.79 -11.25
N TYR A 205 -20.77 -3.73 -11.09
CA TYR A 205 -20.30 -3.33 -9.77
C TYR A 205 -21.45 -2.77 -8.93
N LEU A 206 -21.38 -3.04 -7.64
CA LEU A 206 -22.28 -2.54 -6.63
C LEU A 206 -21.61 -1.41 -5.84
N GLN A 207 -22.44 -0.56 -5.24
CA GLN A 207 -22.02 0.46 -4.29
C GLN A 207 -22.95 0.44 -3.07
N PHE A 208 -22.51 1.03 -1.95
CA PHE A 208 -23.39 1.26 -0.82
C PHE A 208 -24.53 2.21 -1.19
N ARG A 209 -25.70 2.01 -0.58
CA ARG A 209 -26.75 3.03 -0.64
C ARG A 209 -26.35 4.23 0.20
N GLU A 210 -26.57 5.42 -0.35
CA GLU A 210 -26.34 6.71 0.33
C GLU A 210 -27.58 7.19 1.11
N LYS A 211 -28.65 6.40 1.14
CA LYS A 211 -29.90 6.69 1.85
C LYS A 211 -30.21 5.58 2.83
N ALA A 212 -30.74 5.96 3.99
CA ALA A 212 -31.16 5.02 5.01
C ALA A 212 -32.18 4.01 4.44
N PRO A 213 -32.01 2.70 4.74
CA PRO A 213 -32.99 1.71 4.37
C PRO A 213 -34.31 1.95 5.13
N LYS A 214 -35.44 1.74 4.47
CA LYS A 214 -36.76 1.78 5.12
C LYS A 214 -36.86 0.70 6.20
N PRO A 215 -37.76 0.84 7.20
CA PRO A 215 -37.92 -0.16 8.26
C PRO A 215 -38.18 -1.59 7.77
N THR A 216 -38.90 -1.72 6.65
CA THR A 216 -39.25 -2.99 5.99
C THR A 216 -38.15 -3.56 5.10
N ALA A 217 -37.04 -2.83 4.91
CA ALA A 217 -35.94 -3.30 4.08
C ALA A 217 -35.18 -4.43 4.78
N SER A 218 -34.78 -5.42 3.99
CA SER A 218 -34.05 -6.61 4.44
C SER A 218 -32.58 -6.34 4.79
N CYS A 219 -32.05 -5.17 4.41
CA CYS A 219 -30.70 -4.71 4.74
C CYS A 219 -30.70 -3.66 5.87
N GLN A 220 -29.54 -3.46 6.51
CA GLN A 220 -29.40 -2.67 7.73
C GLN A 220 -28.23 -1.66 7.70
N LEU A 221 -27.17 -1.92 6.93
CA LEU A 221 -25.96 -1.09 6.92
C LEU A 221 -25.85 -0.26 5.63
N TRP A 222 -25.76 1.07 5.74
CA TRP A 222 -25.72 2.00 4.59
C TRP A 222 -24.68 3.10 4.80
N LEU A 223 -24.32 3.84 3.74
CA LEU A 223 -23.34 4.92 3.80
C LEU A 223 -24.01 6.27 4.09
N LYS A 224 -23.67 6.91 5.22
CA LYS A 224 -24.29 8.18 5.68
C LYS A 224 -23.98 9.41 4.81
N ARG A 225 -23.14 9.26 3.79
CA ARG A 225 -22.62 10.35 2.95
C ARG A 225 -22.61 9.94 1.48
N LYS A 226 -22.40 10.93 0.61
CA LYS A 226 -22.18 10.69 -0.81
C LYS A 226 -20.83 10.02 -1.05
N HIS A 227 -20.76 9.16 -2.05
CA HIS A 227 -19.52 8.58 -2.53
C HIS A 227 -18.58 9.65 -3.08
N PRO A 228 -17.25 9.47 -2.97
CA PRO A 228 -16.28 10.40 -3.50
C PRO A 228 -16.32 10.48 -5.03
N LYS A 229 -15.86 11.60 -5.59
CA LYS A 229 -15.54 11.72 -7.02
C LYS A 229 -14.16 11.14 -7.30
N LEU A 230 -13.86 10.89 -8.58
CA LEU A 230 -12.58 10.32 -9.01
C LEU A 230 -11.38 11.15 -8.54
N GLN A 231 -11.56 12.48 -8.49
CA GLN A 231 -10.56 13.45 -8.08
C GLN A 231 -10.37 13.56 -6.55
N ASP A 232 -11.33 13.09 -5.76
CA ASP A 232 -11.32 13.30 -4.30
C ASP A 232 -10.33 12.35 -3.61
N GLY A 233 -9.86 11.32 -4.32
CA GLY A 233 -8.88 10.37 -3.78
C GLY A 233 -9.51 9.41 -2.77
N ILE A 234 -8.81 9.18 -1.67
CA ILE A 234 -9.31 8.39 -0.54
C ILE A 234 -10.01 9.36 0.41
N VAL A 235 -11.27 9.06 0.72
CA VAL A 235 -12.11 9.85 1.63
C VAL A 235 -12.67 8.95 2.71
N SER A 236 -12.56 9.37 3.96
CA SER A 236 -13.18 8.68 5.08
C SER A 236 -14.69 8.98 5.12
N GLY A 237 -15.47 7.92 5.14
CA GLY A 237 -16.93 7.89 5.24
C GLY A 237 -17.40 7.21 6.52
N ILE A 238 -18.70 7.29 6.77
CA ILE A 238 -19.34 6.69 7.95
C ILE A 238 -20.44 5.75 7.48
N LEU A 239 -20.34 4.49 7.86
CA LEU A 239 -21.43 3.52 7.74
C LEU A 239 -22.35 3.63 8.94
N CYS A 240 -23.66 3.60 8.67
CA CYS A 240 -24.70 3.62 9.68
C CYS A 240 -25.39 2.26 9.73
N LEU A 241 -25.45 1.66 10.92
CA LEU A 241 -26.21 0.46 11.19
C LEU A 241 -27.56 0.83 11.80
N ARG A 242 -28.62 0.45 11.11
CA ARG A 242 -30.01 0.59 11.60
C ARG A 242 -30.31 -0.44 12.67
N ASN A 243 -31.08 -0.06 13.69
CA ASN A 243 -31.76 -1.00 14.59
C ASN A 243 -33.30 -0.85 14.48
N THR A 244 -34.06 -1.43 15.40
CA THR A 244 -35.53 -1.38 15.37
C THR A 244 -36.10 0.00 15.66
N THR A 245 -35.33 0.92 16.25
CA THR A 245 -35.82 2.20 16.78
C THR A 245 -35.17 3.43 16.12
N HIS A 246 -33.95 3.29 15.61
CA HIS A 246 -33.15 4.38 15.06
C HIS A 246 -32.56 3.98 13.71
N ASP A 247 -32.66 4.90 12.75
CA ASP A 247 -32.13 4.75 11.39
C ASP A 247 -30.59 4.64 11.33
N CYS A 248 -29.91 5.08 12.39
CA CYS A 248 -28.47 4.94 12.59
C CYS A 248 -28.16 4.79 14.09
N ALA A 249 -28.24 3.57 14.59
CA ALA A 249 -28.02 3.22 15.99
C ALA A 249 -26.54 3.03 16.33
N ALA A 250 -25.72 2.62 15.35
CA ALA A 250 -24.28 2.50 15.47
C ALA A 250 -23.59 3.00 14.21
N THR A 251 -22.36 3.50 14.37
CA THR A 251 -21.54 4.04 13.28
C THR A 251 -20.19 3.34 13.19
N PHE A 252 -19.70 3.17 11.97
CA PHE A 252 -18.38 2.59 11.70
C PHE A 252 -17.65 3.44 10.66
N ASP A 253 -16.36 3.66 10.86
CA ASP A 253 -15.53 4.34 9.88
C ASP A 253 -15.22 3.40 8.71
N VAL A 254 -15.21 3.98 7.51
CA VAL A 254 -14.86 3.30 6.26
C VAL A 254 -14.07 4.24 5.39
N ASP A 255 -12.95 3.78 4.85
CA ASP A 255 -12.24 4.53 3.82
C ASP A 255 -12.76 4.15 2.43
N ILE A 256 -13.01 5.16 1.60
CA ILE A 256 -13.65 4.98 0.30
C ILE A 256 -12.82 5.67 -0.77
N ARG A 257 -12.64 4.99 -1.90
CA ARG A 257 -12.03 5.59 -3.09
C ARG A 257 -12.86 5.28 -4.32
N ARG A 258 -13.06 6.30 -5.15
CA ARG A 258 -13.61 6.11 -6.50
C ARG A 258 -12.51 5.67 -7.46
N CYS A 259 -12.73 4.53 -8.11
CA CYS A 259 -11.96 4.07 -9.26
C CYS A 259 -12.73 4.40 -10.55
N THR A 260 -12.20 4.01 -11.73
CA THR A 260 -12.84 4.39 -13.00
C THR A 260 -14.27 3.89 -13.11
N ALA A 261 -14.52 2.61 -12.82
CA ALA A 261 -15.80 1.93 -13.06
C ALA A 261 -16.51 1.47 -11.77
N TYR A 262 -15.88 1.64 -10.61
CA TYR A 262 -16.37 1.12 -9.32
C TYR A 262 -15.79 1.90 -8.15
N TYR A 263 -16.31 1.61 -6.96
CA TYR A 263 -15.76 2.07 -5.70
C TYR A 263 -15.03 0.93 -5.02
N ILE A 264 -14.00 1.30 -4.26
CA ILE A 264 -13.35 0.40 -3.32
C ILE A 264 -13.53 0.91 -1.89
N TYR A 265 -13.67 -0.02 -0.96
CA TYR A 265 -13.96 0.23 0.45
C TYR A 265 -12.95 -0.49 1.33
N HIS A 266 -12.54 0.18 2.40
CA HIS A 266 -11.67 -0.39 3.44
C HIS A 266 -12.32 -0.18 4.80
N PHE A 267 -12.50 -1.27 5.53
CA PHE A 267 -13.32 -1.31 6.73
C PHE A 267 -12.44 -1.43 7.97
N ALA A 268 -11.93 -0.31 8.46
CA ALA A 268 -11.02 -0.29 9.61
C ALA A 268 -11.69 -0.77 10.91
N SER A 269 -13.00 -0.51 11.09
CA SER A 269 -13.68 -0.66 12.39
C SER A 269 -14.75 -1.76 12.44
N LEU A 270 -14.99 -2.49 11.35
CA LEU A 270 -15.97 -3.58 11.35
C LEU A 270 -15.33 -4.89 11.85
N ARG A 271 -16.01 -5.57 12.78
CA ARG A 271 -15.51 -6.82 13.39
C ARG A 271 -15.83 -8.02 12.49
N SER A 272 -14.82 -8.85 12.19
CA SER A 272 -14.94 -10.04 11.33
C SER A 272 -15.95 -11.08 11.82
N THR A 273 -16.28 -11.11 13.12
CA THR A 273 -17.17 -12.14 13.71
C THR A 273 -18.66 -11.78 13.67
N THR A 274 -19.02 -10.58 13.20
CA THR A 274 -20.41 -10.11 13.18
C THR A 274 -20.99 -10.16 11.77
N LYS A 275 -22.15 -10.81 11.60
CA LYS A 275 -22.88 -10.82 10.33
C LYS A 275 -23.66 -9.52 10.16
N TYR A 276 -23.25 -8.68 9.22
CA TYR A 276 -23.95 -7.43 8.88
C TYR A 276 -24.74 -7.61 7.58
N LYS A 277 -25.96 -7.04 7.51
CA LYS A 277 -26.77 -7.00 6.28
C LYS A 277 -26.53 -5.70 5.51
N PHE A 278 -25.72 -5.74 4.46
CA PHE A 278 -25.31 -4.56 3.71
C PHE A 278 -26.37 -4.07 2.74
N CYS A 279 -26.61 -2.76 2.72
CA CYS A 279 -27.50 -2.12 1.76
C CYS A 279 -26.71 -1.69 0.52
N PHE A 280 -26.75 -2.54 -0.50
CA PHE A 280 -26.15 -2.25 -1.81
C PHE A 280 -27.18 -1.84 -2.86
N GLU A 281 -26.68 -1.18 -3.88
CA GLU A 281 -27.37 -0.88 -5.13
C GLU A 281 -26.38 -0.98 -6.30
N PRO A 282 -26.86 -1.22 -7.55
CA PRO A 282 -26.00 -1.15 -8.72
C PRO A 282 -25.29 0.20 -8.77
N ALA A 283 -23.97 0.19 -8.97
CA ALA A 283 -23.21 1.42 -9.08
C ALA A 283 -23.77 2.26 -10.23
N ALA A 284 -24.06 3.53 -9.97
CA ALA A 284 -24.60 4.47 -10.98
C ALA A 284 -23.58 4.80 -12.09
N ILE A 285 -22.42 4.14 -12.10
CA ILE A 285 -21.37 4.30 -13.09
C ILE A 285 -21.79 3.52 -14.35
N SER A 286 -22.46 4.22 -15.27
CA SER A 286 -22.89 3.67 -16.56
C SER A 286 -21.68 3.24 -17.38
N THR A 287 -21.42 1.93 -17.41
CA THR A 287 -20.87 1.24 -18.57
C THR A 287 -21.75 0.03 -18.78
N ASN A 288 -22.53 0.01 -19.87
CA ASN A 288 -23.25 -1.18 -20.32
C ASN A 288 -22.28 -2.37 -20.38
N GLY A 289 -22.24 -3.23 -19.36
CA GLY A 289 -21.73 -4.61 -19.37
C GLY A 289 -20.34 -4.89 -19.98
N GLN A 290 -19.59 -3.87 -20.36
CA GLN A 290 -18.27 -3.95 -20.95
C GLN A 290 -17.38 -3.10 -20.05
N HIS A 291 -16.47 -3.75 -19.33
CA HIS A 291 -15.29 -3.09 -18.77
C HIS A 291 -14.80 -2.06 -19.79
N PRO A 292 -14.74 -0.77 -19.45
CA PRO A 292 -14.67 0.25 -20.47
C PRO A 292 -13.36 0.12 -21.24
N ALA A 293 -13.52 -0.45 -22.43
CA ALA A 293 -12.65 -0.40 -23.58
C ALA A 293 -11.15 -0.61 -23.33
N ILE A 294 -10.75 -1.88 -23.24
CA ILE A 294 -9.54 -2.30 -23.93
C ILE A 294 -9.81 -2.08 -25.42
N SER A 295 -9.33 -0.97 -25.99
CA SER A 295 -9.21 -0.95 -27.44
C SER A 295 -8.19 -2.01 -27.82
N SER A 296 -8.54 -2.83 -28.82
CA SER A 296 -7.77 -3.95 -29.39
C SER A 296 -6.30 -3.97 -28.99
N ALA A 297 -5.95 -4.85 -28.05
CA ALA A 297 -4.55 -5.11 -27.70
C ALA A 297 -3.80 -5.49 -28.98
N VAL A 298 -2.65 -4.88 -29.23
CA VAL A 298 -1.77 -5.31 -30.32
C VAL A 298 -0.67 -6.17 -29.72
N PRO A 299 -0.71 -7.50 -29.88
CA PRO A 299 0.28 -8.39 -29.30
C PRO A 299 1.64 -8.20 -29.97
N ASN A 300 2.70 -8.43 -29.22
CA ASN A 300 4.11 -8.31 -29.62
C ASN A 300 4.50 -6.93 -30.15
N TYR A 301 3.82 -5.88 -29.70
CA TYR A 301 4.14 -4.49 -30.01
C TYR A 301 4.14 -3.64 -28.74
N ALA A 302 4.93 -2.59 -28.74
CA ALA A 302 5.00 -1.61 -27.67
C ALA A 302 5.30 -0.22 -28.24
N LEU A 303 4.98 0.81 -27.45
CA LEU A 303 5.46 2.17 -27.68
C LEU A 303 6.70 2.39 -26.80
N SER A 304 7.85 2.58 -27.43
CA SER A 304 9.13 2.91 -26.78
C SER A 304 9.26 4.42 -26.56
N ASP A 305 10.18 4.87 -25.69
CA ASP A 305 10.55 6.30 -25.50
C ASP A 305 9.42 7.28 -25.11
N LYS A 306 8.25 6.77 -24.77
CA LYS A 306 7.09 7.53 -24.26
C LYS A 306 6.62 7.04 -22.89
N ILE A 307 7.30 6.05 -22.34
CA ILE A 307 7.07 5.48 -21.03
C ILE A 307 7.46 6.52 -19.99
N PHE A 308 6.50 6.99 -19.21
CA PHE A 308 6.76 7.89 -18.07
C PHE A 308 6.72 7.17 -16.74
N GLN A 309 6.22 5.93 -16.73
CA GLN A 309 6.08 5.15 -15.53
C GLN A 309 5.98 3.65 -15.84
N THR A 310 6.71 2.86 -15.04
CA THR A 310 6.71 1.40 -15.08
C THR A 310 6.24 0.87 -13.74
N GLU A 311 5.26 -0.02 -13.76
CA GLU A 311 4.72 -0.74 -12.60
C GLU A 311 5.01 -2.23 -12.73
N THR A 312 5.52 -2.81 -11.66
CA THR A 312 5.79 -4.25 -11.54
C THR A 312 4.70 -4.94 -10.73
N GLU A 313 4.67 -6.28 -10.83
CA GLU A 313 3.70 -7.17 -10.17
C GLU A 313 2.26 -6.93 -10.62
N VAL A 314 2.08 -6.49 -11.86
CA VAL A 314 0.78 -6.26 -12.46
C VAL A 314 0.33 -7.55 -13.11
N ALA A 315 -0.64 -8.22 -12.50
CA ALA A 315 -1.04 -9.56 -12.89
C ALA A 315 -1.88 -9.58 -14.18
N LYS A 316 -2.67 -8.54 -14.46
CA LYS A 316 -3.56 -8.50 -15.63
C LYS A 316 -3.57 -7.12 -16.29
N SER A 317 -3.80 -7.08 -17.60
CA SER A 317 -3.82 -5.84 -18.38
C SER A 317 -4.89 -4.82 -17.94
N TYR A 318 -6.03 -5.28 -17.41
CA TYR A 318 -7.08 -4.38 -16.90
C TYR A 318 -6.59 -3.55 -15.70
N GLN A 319 -5.67 -4.08 -14.89
CA GLN A 319 -5.05 -3.32 -13.80
C GLN A 319 -4.25 -2.16 -14.39
N CYS A 320 -3.47 -2.42 -15.45
CA CYS A 320 -2.72 -1.38 -16.18
C CYS A 320 -3.64 -0.32 -16.79
N LEU A 321 -4.79 -0.74 -17.34
CA LEU A 321 -5.84 0.16 -17.83
C LEU A 321 -6.37 1.09 -16.74
N VAL A 322 -6.73 0.54 -15.57
CA VAL A 322 -7.23 1.34 -14.42
C VAL A 322 -6.18 2.34 -13.97
N MET A 323 -4.92 1.91 -13.85
CA MET A 323 -3.80 2.77 -13.47
C MET A 323 -3.61 3.92 -14.48
N CYS A 324 -3.68 3.61 -15.77
CA CYS A 324 -3.57 4.59 -16.85
C CYS A 324 -4.74 5.58 -16.86
N GLN A 325 -5.98 5.13 -16.64
CA GLN A 325 -7.16 6.02 -16.60
C GLN A 325 -7.15 7.01 -15.43
N LEU A 326 -6.52 6.64 -14.31
CA LEU A 326 -6.39 7.48 -13.13
C LEU A 326 -5.29 8.55 -13.26
N ASP A 327 -4.33 8.37 -14.16
CA ASP A 327 -3.28 9.35 -14.42
C ASP A 327 -3.56 10.12 -15.72
N THR A 328 -3.85 11.41 -15.58
CA THR A 328 -4.16 12.31 -16.70
C THR A 328 -3.09 12.38 -17.80
N ARG A 329 -1.84 12.01 -17.49
CA ARG A 329 -0.74 11.98 -18.46
C ARG A 329 -0.81 10.74 -19.35
N CYS A 330 -1.46 9.67 -18.90
CA CYS A 330 -1.48 8.41 -19.61
C CYS A 330 -2.45 8.45 -20.79
N LYS A 331 -1.95 8.11 -21.97
CA LYS A 331 -2.75 8.02 -23.21
C LYS A 331 -2.79 6.62 -23.80
N SER A 332 -1.79 5.79 -23.50
CA SER A 332 -1.70 4.38 -23.88
C SER A 332 -0.83 3.64 -22.88
N PHE A 333 -0.75 2.31 -22.95
CA PHE A 333 0.17 1.55 -22.12
C PHE A 333 0.67 0.29 -22.83
N ASN A 334 1.84 -0.18 -22.44
CA ASN A 334 2.36 -1.51 -22.79
C ASN A 334 2.16 -2.43 -21.59
N PHE A 335 1.83 -3.69 -21.82
CA PHE A 335 1.68 -4.67 -20.75
C PHE A 335 2.31 -6.00 -21.13
N SER A 336 3.06 -6.59 -20.20
CA SER A 336 3.61 -7.93 -20.32
C SER A 336 2.98 -8.85 -19.28
N GLN A 337 2.22 -9.83 -19.75
CA GLN A 337 1.63 -10.86 -18.88
C GLN A 337 2.69 -11.78 -18.27
N LYS A 338 3.74 -12.09 -19.04
CA LYS A 338 4.84 -12.96 -18.63
C LYS A 338 5.67 -12.31 -17.51
N GLU A 339 6.09 -11.06 -17.74
CA GLU A 339 6.93 -10.33 -16.79
C GLU A 339 6.13 -9.65 -15.68
N LYS A 340 4.79 -9.62 -15.80
CA LYS A 340 3.88 -8.89 -14.89
C LYS A 340 4.23 -7.39 -14.80
N ILE A 341 4.54 -6.78 -15.95
CA ILE A 341 4.97 -5.38 -16.07
C ILE A 341 3.92 -4.56 -16.83
N CYS A 342 3.63 -3.37 -16.33
CA CYS A 342 2.80 -2.34 -16.97
C CYS A 342 3.65 -1.07 -17.20
N GLU A 343 3.72 -0.60 -18.45
CA GLU A 343 4.42 0.62 -18.83
C GLU A 343 3.40 1.64 -19.33
N MET A 344 3.21 2.73 -18.61
CA MET A 344 2.27 3.79 -18.96
C MET A 344 2.94 4.84 -19.86
N ASN A 345 2.27 5.17 -20.96
CA ASN A 345 2.78 6.06 -21.99
C ASN A 345 2.07 7.41 -22.01
N THR A 346 2.84 8.48 -22.23
CA THR A 346 2.31 9.85 -22.39
C THR A 346 1.65 10.12 -23.75
N ALA A 347 1.77 9.15 -24.66
CA ALA A 347 1.38 9.30 -26.04
C ALA A 347 0.78 8.01 -26.63
N THR A 348 0.29 8.09 -27.86
CA THR A 348 -0.28 6.97 -28.62
C THR A 348 0.57 6.63 -29.85
N LYS A 349 0.36 5.44 -30.42
CA LYS A 349 0.97 5.04 -31.70
C LYS A 349 0.64 5.98 -32.87
N LYS A 350 -0.50 6.69 -32.81
CA LYS A 350 -0.88 7.69 -33.83
C LYS A 350 -0.06 8.97 -33.71
N GLU A 351 0.22 9.39 -32.47
CA GLU A 351 1.03 10.59 -32.20
C GLU A 351 2.53 10.33 -32.44
N PHE A 352 3.02 9.12 -32.15
CA PHE A 352 4.44 8.75 -32.31
C PHE A 352 4.62 7.40 -33.02
N PRO A 353 4.38 7.34 -34.34
CA PRO A 353 4.48 6.08 -35.09
C PRO A 353 5.90 5.50 -35.13
N ARG A 354 6.94 6.35 -35.10
CA ARG A 354 8.35 5.88 -35.11
C ARG A 354 8.75 5.16 -33.83
N SER A 355 8.13 5.52 -32.71
CA SER A 355 8.38 4.90 -31.42
C SER A 355 7.56 3.62 -31.23
N TYR A 356 6.67 3.29 -32.16
CA TYR A 356 5.81 2.11 -32.10
C TYR A 356 6.44 0.98 -32.93
N GLY A 357 6.78 -0.12 -32.27
CA GLY A 357 7.51 -1.22 -32.92
C GLY A 357 7.32 -2.57 -32.24
N PRO A 358 7.85 -3.63 -32.87
CA PRO A 358 7.76 -4.98 -32.35
C PRO A 358 8.53 -5.11 -31.02
N ARG A 359 7.91 -5.75 -30.03
CA ARG A 359 8.52 -6.09 -28.74
C ARG A 359 7.90 -7.38 -28.21
N ASN A 360 8.69 -8.46 -28.20
CA ASN A 360 8.23 -9.78 -27.78
C ASN A 360 7.72 -9.77 -26.34
N ASN A 361 6.65 -10.51 -26.07
CA ASN A 361 6.00 -10.65 -24.75
C ASN A 361 5.32 -9.38 -24.21
N TYR A 362 5.23 -8.31 -25.01
CA TYR A 362 4.48 -7.10 -24.67
C TYR A 362 3.26 -6.97 -25.58
N SER A 363 2.19 -6.40 -25.05
CA SER A 363 1.02 -5.98 -25.81
C SER A 363 0.79 -4.49 -25.62
N TYR A 364 0.56 -3.78 -26.73
CA TYR A 364 0.25 -2.37 -26.72
C TYR A 364 -1.26 -2.16 -26.63
N TYR A 365 -1.69 -1.27 -25.74
CA TYR A 365 -3.09 -0.93 -25.50
C TYR A 365 -3.32 0.56 -25.68
N HIS A 366 -4.34 0.92 -26.47
CA HIS A 366 -4.79 2.29 -26.60
C HIS A 366 -6.03 2.52 -25.71
N LEU A 367 -6.21 3.75 -25.21
CA LEU A 367 -7.40 4.10 -24.44
C LEU A 367 -8.50 4.59 -25.41
N SER A 368 -9.67 3.95 -25.45
CA SER A 368 -10.78 4.52 -26.23
C SER A 368 -11.27 5.82 -25.57
N SER A 369 -11.72 6.77 -26.40
CA SER A 369 -12.04 8.16 -26.02
C SER A 369 -13.23 8.34 -25.06
N GLY A 370 -13.85 7.26 -24.57
CA GLY A 370 -15.10 7.31 -23.79
C GLY A 370 -14.95 7.37 -22.26
N ILE A 371 -13.76 7.63 -21.72
CA ILE A 371 -13.49 7.48 -20.29
C ILE A 371 -12.96 8.79 -19.71
N ILE A 372 -13.66 9.25 -18.66
CA ILE A 372 -13.53 10.57 -18.03
C ILE A 372 -12.07 10.85 -17.67
N LYS A 373 -11.40 11.67 -18.50
CA LYS A 373 -10.11 12.25 -18.15
C LYS A 373 -10.34 13.27 -17.05
N VAL A 374 -9.63 13.15 -15.93
CA VAL A 374 -9.63 14.16 -14.87
C VAL A 374 -9.07 15.46 -15.46
N ALA A 375 -9.93 16.43 -15.76
CA ALA A 375 -9.47 17.77 -16.08
C ALA A 375 -8.95 18.41 -14.78
N ARG A 376 -7.67 18.79 -14.74
CA ARG A 376 -7.22 19.77 -13.74
C ARG A 376 -7.99 21.06 -13.98
N ARG A 377 -8.67 21.59 -12.97
CA ARG A 377 -9.01 23.02 -12.97
C ARG A 377 -7.67 23.77 -13.07
N ARG A 378 -7.48 24.53 -14.15
CA ARG A 378 -6.61 25.70 -14.08
C ARG A 378 -7.28 26.60 -13.06
N ASN A 379 -6.69 26.76 -11.88
CA ASN A 379 -6.94 27.98 -11.14
C ASN A 379 -6.18 29.06 -11.91
N GLU A 380 -6.95 29.89 -12.59
CA GLU A 380 -6.53 31.15 -13.17
C GLU A 380 -6.32 32.16 -12.03
N LEU A 381 -5.31 33.02 -12.26
CA LEU A 381 -4.81 34.18 -11.51
C LEU A 381 -3.88 33.90 -10.33
#